data_AF-A0A9E5ZR43-F1
#
_entry.id   AF-A0A9E5ZR43-F1
#
_cell.length_a   1.000
_cell.length_b   1.000
_cell.length_c   1.000
_cell.angle_alpha   90.00
_cell.angle_beta   90.00
_cell.angle_gamma   90.00
#
_symmetry.space_group_name_H-M   'P 1'
#
loop_
_entity.id
_entity.type
_entity.pdbx_description
1 polymer ?
#
loop_
_entity_poly.entity_id
_entity_poly.type
_entity_poly.pdbx_seq_one_letter_code
_entity_poly.pdbx_strand_id
1 'polypeptide(L)' 'AGDMMGSGTISGKTPDSYGSMLELSWRGEKPIKLNDGTERKFINDNDTVIMTGYCDNGTTKIGFGEVSTKLLPIWKKSKH' A
#
# COMPACT_ATOMS: atom_id res chain seq x y z
N ALA A 1 -12.10 12.46 23.22
CA ALA A 1 -11.82 13.03 21.90
C ALA A 1 -10.50 12.45 21.42
N GLY A 2 -10.45 11.89 20.21
CA GLY A 2 -9.29 11.15 19.71
C GLY A 2 -9.60 9.76 19.16
N ASP A 3 -10.88 9.36 19.12
CA ASP A 3 -11.29 8.09 18.53
C ASP A 3 -11.02 8.10 17.02
N MET A 4 -10.53 6.98 16.51
CA MET A 4 -10.16 6.77 15.11
C MET A 4 -11.08 5.73 14.49
N MET A 5 -11.74 6.09 13.39
CA MET A 5 -12.63 5.20 12.63
C MET A 5 -12.06 4.99 11.23
N GLY A 6 -11.80 3.74 10.86
CA GLY A 6 -11.34 3.38 9.52
C GLY A 6 -12.51 3.19 8.55
N SER A 7 -12.32 3.57 7.29
CA SER A 7 -13.28 3.31 6.20
C SER A 7 -13.38 1.82 5.82
N GLY A 8 -12.39 1.03 6.22
CA GLY A 8 -12.07 -0.23 5.55
C GLY A 8 -11.25 -0.01 4.29
N THR A 9 -10.85 -1.11 3.64
CA THR A 9 -10.11 -1.08 2.36
C THR A 9 -10.94 -0.39 1.28
N ILE A 10 -10.34 0.59 0.59
CA ILE A 10 -10.99 1.34 -0.48
C ILE A 10 -10.66 0.66 -1.82
N SER A 11 -11.64 -0.01 -2.43
CA SER A 11 -11.49 -0.69 -3.73
C SER A 11 -12.53 -0.19 -4.73
N GLY A 12 -12.07 0.20 -5.92
CA GLY A 12 -12.92 0.56 -7.04
C GLY A 12 -13.29 -0.64 -7.93
N LYS A 13 -13.96 -0.35 -9.05
CA LYS A 13 -14.48 -1.38 -9.96
C LYS A 13 -13.41 -1.97 -10.88
N THR A 14 -12.33 -1.25 -11.12
CA THR A 14 -11.29 -1.63 -12.09
C THR A 14 -10.08 -2.23 -11.36
N PRO A 15 -9.34 -3.17 -11.96
CA PRO A 15 -8.23 -3.85 -11.29
C PRO A 15 -7.11 -2.92 -10.78
N ASP A 16 -6.88 -1.79 -11.44
CA ASP A 16 -5.95 -0.74 -11.04
C ASP A 16 -6.43 0.12 -9.87
N SER A 17 -7.67 -0.10 -9.40
CA SER A 17 -8.28 0.61 -8.28
C SER A 17 -8.52 -0.28 -7.05
N TYR A 18 -7.97 -1.49 -7.01
CA TYR A 18 -8.08 -2.38 -5.85
C TYR A 18 -7.19 -1.90 -4.69
N GLY A 19 -7.73 -1.94 -3.47
CA GLY A 19 -7.11 -1.33 -2.30
C GLY A 19 -6.15 -2.23 -1.52
N SER A 20 -5.89 -3.47 -1.96
CA SER A 20 -4.95 -4.37 -1.29
C SER A 20 -4.18 -5.25 -2.26
N MET A 21 -2.98 -5.69 -1.85
CA MET A 21 -2.21 -6.68 -2.62
C MET A 21 -2.92 -8.03 -2.74
N LEU A 22 -3.80 -8.38 -1.79
CA LEU A 22 -4.61 -9.58 -1.87
C LEU A 22 -5.56 -9.55 -3.08
N GLU A 23 -6.20 -8.40 -3.29
CA GLU A 23 -7.09 -8.17 -4.43
C GLU A 23 -6.29 -8.01 -5.73
N LEU A 24 -5.26 -7.16 -5.72
CA LEU A 24 -4.40 -6.90 -6.89
C LEU A 24 -3.74 -8.16 -7.42
N SER A 25 -3.22 -9.01 -6.53
CA SER A 25 -2.55 -10.25 -6.92
C SER A 25 -3.50 -11.44 -7.09
N TRP A 26 -4.79 -11.24 -6.89
CA TRP A 26 -5.80 -12.31 -6.86
C TRP A 26 -5.38 -13.50 -5.98
N ARG A 27 -5.18 -13.23 -4.68
CA ARG A 27 -4.69 -14.21 -3.70
C ARG A 27 -3.33 -14.84 -4.09
N GLY A 28 -2.49 -14.09 -4.82
CA GLY A 28 -1.18 -14.52 -5.27
C GLY A 28 -1.17 -15.37 -6.55
N GLU A 29 -2.32 -15.55 -7.22
CA GLU A 29 -2.39 -16.23 -8.52
C GLU A 29 -1.85 -15.36 -9.66
N LYS A 30 -1.94 -14.03 -9.53
CA LYS A 30 -1.55 -13.06 -10.56
C LYS A 30 -0.47 -12.12 -10.00
N PRO A 31 0.83 -12.31 -10.32
CA PRO A 31 1.87 -11.39 -9.88
C PRO A 31 1.67 -9.97 -10.43
N ILE A 32 1.99 -8.98 -9.61
CA ILE A 32 2.01 -7.56 -9.96
C ILE A 32 3.42 -7.22 -10.45
N LYS A 33 3.54 -6.69 -11.67
CA LYS A 33 4.82 -6.18 -12.21
C LYS A 33 5.07 -4.76 -11.72
N LEU A 34 6.27 -4.53 -11.17
CA LEU A 34 6.74 -3.21 -10.76
C LEU A 34 7.56 -2.56 -11.87
N ASN A 35 7.75 -1.24 -11.77
CA ASN A 35 8.46 -0.44 -12.77
C ASN A 35 9.93 -0.83 -12.93
N ASP A 36 10.55 -1.42 -11.91
CA ASP A 36 11.92 -1.94 -11.94
C ASP A 36 12.03 -3.34 -12.59
N GLY A 37 10.91 -3.89 -13.07
CA GLY A 37 10.83 -5.22 -13.67
C GLY A 37 10.69 -6.35 -12.66
N THR A 38 10.74 -6.08 -11.36
CA THR A 38 10.48 -7.09 -10.34
C THR A 38 8.98 -7.39 -10.22
N GLU A 39 8.64 -8.54 -9.65
CA GLU A 39 7.26 -8.93 -9.40
C GLU A 39 6.97 -9.03 -7.91
N ARG A 40 5.70 -8.80 -7.53
CA ARG A 40 5.19 -9.00 -6.18
C ARG A 40 3.84 -9.69 -6.19
N LYS A 41 3.64 -10.54 -5.17
CA LYS A 41 2.32 -11.06 -4.80
C LYS A 41 1.85 -10.45 -3.48
N PHE A 42 2.78 -10.30 -2.55
CA PHE A 42 2.64 -9.64 -1.25
C PHE A 42 3.86 -8.75 -0.99
N ILE A 43 3.81 -7.99 0.10
CA ILE A 43 4.91 -7.14 0.56
C ILE A 43 6.06 -8.04 1.02
N ASN A 44 7.27 -7.78 0.52
CA ASN A 44 8.49 -8.47 0.92
C ASN A 44 9.31 -7.64 1.91
N ASP A 45 10.25 -8.29 2.59
CA ASP A 45 11.23 -7.60 3.43
C ASP A 45 11.94 -6.49 2.65
N ASN A 46 11.99 -5.31 3.27
CA ASN A 46 12.53 -4.06 2.77
C ASN A 46 11.68 -3.32 1.72
N ASP A 47 10.51 -3.84 1.34
CA ASP A 47 9.56 -3.05 0.57
C ASP A 47 9.03 -1.87 1.43
N THR A 48 8.77 -0.75 0.77
CA THR A 48 8.17 0.45 1.39
C THR A 48 6.83 0.73 0.73
N VAL A 49 5.78 0.85 1.53
CA VAL A 49 4.44 1.23 1.08
C VAL A 49 4.22 2.71 1.39
N ILE A 50 3.81 3.44 0.36
CA ILE A 50 3.58 4.89 0.40
C ILE A 50 2.14 5.14 -0.01
N MET A 51 1.34 5.74 0.87
CA MET A 51 -0.03 6.16 0.56
C MET A 51 -0.10 7.68 0.53
N THR A 52 -0.66 8.21 -0.56
CA THR A 52 -0.96 9.64 -0.74
C THR A 52 -2.40 9.81 -1.20
N GLY A 53 -2.99 10.97 -0.91
CA GLY A 53 -4.34 11.30 -1.32
C GLY A 53 -4.50 12.81 -1.38
N TYR A 54 -5.29 13.29 -2.34
CA TYR A 54 -5.57 14.71 -2.50
C TYR A 54 -6.94 14.94 -3.14
N CYS A 55 -7.48 16.13 -2.92
CA CYS A 55 -8.59 16.68 -3.70
C CYS A 55 -8.04 17.80 -4.60
N ASP A 56 -8.59 17.91 -5.80
CA ASP A 56 -8.18 18.88 -6.81
C ASP A 56 -9.41 19.40 -7.55
N ASN A 57 -9.52 20.73 -7.68
CA ASN A 57 -10.60 21.38 -8.42
C ASN A 57 -10.12 22.08 -9.72
N GLY A 58 -8.88 21.83 -10.14
CA GLY A 58 -8.24 22.44 -11.32
C GLY A 58 -7.50 23.75 -11.02
N THR A 59 -7.77 24.41 -9.90
CA THR A 59 -7.08 25.66 -9.48
C THR A 59 -6.30 25.49 -8.19
N THR A 60 -6.75 24.61 -7.31
CA THR A 60 -6.17 24.37 -5.99
C THR A 60 -6.13 22.88 -5.71
N LYS A 61 -5.00 22.41 -5.19
CA LYS A 61 -4.81 21.05 -4.71
C LYS A 61 -4.63 21.06 -3.20
N ILE A 62 -5.39 20.21 -2.49
CA ILE A 62 -5.29 20.01 -1.04
C ILE A 62 -4.99 18.53 -0.80
N GLY A 63 -3.84 18.25 -0.19
CA GLY A 63 -3.35 16.89 0.05
C GLY A 63 -3.26 16.52 1.52
N PHE A 64 -3.26 15.23 1.80
CA PHE A 64 -3.04 14.67 3.14
C PHE A 64 -1.56 14.52 3.52
N GLY A 65 -0.64 14.78 2.60
CA GLY A 65 0.76 14.39 2.73
C GLY A 65 0.95 12.90 2.43
N GLU A 66 1.90 12.27 3.12
CA GLU A 66 2.27 10.88 2.95
C GLU A 66 2.11 10.08 4.25
N VAL A 67 1.61 8.86 4.12
CA VAL A 67 1.80 7.79 5.11
C VAL A 67 2.76 6.76 4.53
N SER A 68 3.94 6.64 5.14
CA SER A 68 5.04 5.80 4.66
C SER A 68 5.40 4.73 5.69
N THR A 69 5.60 3.49 5.26
CA THR A 69 6.10 2.43 6.14
C THR A 69 6.93 1.42 5.37
N LYS A 70 8.11 1.10 5.91
CA LYS A 70 9.00 0.05 5.40
C LYS A 70 8.82 -1.24 6.20
N LEU A 71 8.60 -2.35 5.52
CA LEU A 71 8.61 -3.67 6.15
C LEU A 71 10.05 -4.08 6.43
N LEU A 72 10.40 -4.26 7.69
CA LEU A 72 11.72 -4.79 8.06
C LEU A 72 11.67 -6.32 8.14
N PRO A 73 12.82 -6.99 7.93
CA PRO A 73 12.93 -8.41 8.21
C PRO A 73 12.44 -8.77 9.61
N ILE A 74 11.97 -10.00 9.76
CA ILE A 74 11.55 -10.52 11.07
C ILE A 74 12.61 -10.25 12.13
N TRP A 75 12.17 -9.75 13.28
CA TRP A 75 13.08 -9.55 14.40
C TRP A 75 13.62 -10.90 14.87
N LYS A 76 14.95 -11.04 14.92
CA LYS A 76 15.63 -12.22 15.45
C LYS A 76 16.29 -11.84 16.77
N LYS A 77 15.96 -12.55 17.85
CA LYS A 77 16.62 -12.37 19.15
C LYS A 77 18.12 -12.68 19.00
N SER A 78 18.97 -11.79 19.49
CA SER A 78 20.42 -12.02 19.58
C SER A 78 20.67 -13.27 20.42
N LYS A 79 21.45 -14.24 19.91
CA LYS A 79 21.90 -15.38 20.69
C LYS A 79 23.01 -14.90 21.62
N HIS A 80 22.66 -14.71 22.89
CA HIS A 80 23.60 -14.66 24.02
C HIS A 80 23.32 -15.87 24.89
#